data_AF-A0A949MJX9-F1
#
_entry.id   AF-A0A949MJX9-F1
#
_cell.length_a   1.000
_cell.length_b   1.000
_cell.length_c   1.000
_cell.angle_alpha   90.00
_cell.angle_beta   90.00
_cell.angle_gamma   90.00
#
_symmetry.space_group_name_H-M   'P 1'
#
loop_
_entity.id
_entity.type
_entity.pdbx_description
1 polymer ?
#
loop_
_entity_poly.entity_id
_entity_poly.type
_entity_poly.pdbx_seq_one_letter_code
_entity_poly.pdbx_strand_id
1 'polypeptide(L)'
;DEQTPAVMSFLAGNSDAIVFASAPESPMVQMLLQTPGVKLLDFAQAEAYSRRFAYLSAVRLPRGIVNLAQDNPPQQVNLVATTTTLLVREDLHPALRQLLVQAARNIHGGPGWFNRAGEFPNANDNELPLDREAQRFYRDGPPLLQRYAPFWLANVVDRMWVVLLSITVVLVPLSRIVPPVYRFRIRSRIFRWYGQLRGIEERLVHGGAPHAELLRQLDQLDHKAEGIPVPLAYADELYALRSNIQLVRQRIAAAAAEDRSG
;
A
#
# COMPACT_ATOMS: atom_id res chain seq x y z
N ASP A 1 16.64 -40.40 1.58
CA ASP A 1 15.24 -40.88 1.52
C ASP A 1 15.13 -42.32 1.99
N GLU A 2 14.69 -42.52 3.23
CA GLU A 2 14.40 -43.85 3.80
C GLU A 2 13.12 -44.50 3.25
N GLN A 3 12.32 -43.74 2.49
CA GLN A 3 11.03 -44.20 1.97
C GLN A 3 11.18 -45.26 0.87
N THR A 4 12.15 -45.12 -0.03
CA THR A 4 12.36 -46.06 -1.17
C THR A 4 12.72 -47.47 -0.70
N PRO A 5 13.67 -47.66 0.25
CA PRO A 5 13.96 -48.98 0.80
C PRO A 5 12.73 -49.64 1.45
N ALA A 6 11.92 -48.88 2.19
CA ALA A 6 10.73 -49.41 2.85
C ALA A 6 9.67 -49.90 1.84
N VAL A 7 9.45 -49.14 0.76
CA VAL A 7 8.55 -49.59 -0.33
C VAL A 7 9.08 -50.82 -1.02
N MET A 8 10.38 -50.88 -1.33
CA MET A 8 10.96 -52.06 -1.96
C MET A 8 10.83 -53.30 -1.08
N SER A 9 11.04 -53.17 0.23
CA SER A 9 10.85 -54.25 1.21
C SER A 9 9.40 -54.75 1.23
N PHE A 10 8.43 -53.83 1.25
CA PHE A 10 7.01 -54.15 1.22
C PHE A 10 6.59 -54.83 -0.09
N LEU A 11 7.01 -54.31 -1.24
CA LEU A 11 6.72 -54.90 -2.56
C LEU A 11 7.40 -56.26 -2.78
N ALA A 12 8.56 -56.48 -2.15
CA ALA A 12 9.25 -57.76 -2.16
C ALA A 12 8.63 -58.80 -1.20
N GLY A 13 7.61 -58.43 -0.42
CA GLY A 13 6.97 -59.31 0.56
C GLY A 13 7.79 -59.53 1.84
N ASN A 14 8.84 -58.72 2.07
CA ASN A 14 9.64 -58.77 3.30
C ASN A 14 8.97 -57.99 4.45
N SER A 15 7.86 -57.30 4.20
CA SER A 15 7.09 -56.55 5.18
C SER A 15 5.61 -56.61 4.84
N ASP A 16 4.76 -56.87 5.83
CA ASP A 16 3.31 -57.03 5.62
C ASP A 16 2.54 -55.70 5.62
N ALA A 17 3.12 -54.66 6.20
CA ALA A 17 2.50 -53.34 6.31
C ALA A 17 3.54 -52.23 6.23
N ILE A 18 3.12 -51.08 5.70
CA ILE A 18 3.89 -49.85 5.66
C ILE A 18 2.99 -48.68 6.06
N VAL A 19 3.53 -47.74 6.81
CA VAL A 19 2.83 -46.53 7.22
C VAL A 19 3.48 -45.34 6.53
N PHE A 20 2.67 -44.55 5.82
CA PHE A 20 3.09 -43.34 5.14
C PHE A 20 2.37 -42.11 5.72
N ALA A 21 3.16 -41.11 6.12
CA ALA A 21 2.69 -39.75 6.34
C ALA A 21 3.06 -38.92 5.10
N SER A 22 2.23 -38.98 4.06
CA SER A 22 2.47 -38.29 2.79
C SER A 22 1.16 -37.87 2.13
N ALA A 23 1.23 -36.90 1.22
CA ALA A 23 0.09 -36.46 0.45
C ALA A 23 -0.39 -37.56 -0.51
N PRO A 24 -1.71 -37.69 -0.73
CA PRO A 24 -2.26 -38.70 -1.64
C PRO A 24 -1.79 -38.53 -3.09
N GLU A 25 -1.42 -37.31 -3.49
CA GLU A 25 -0.91 -36.98 -4.82
C GLU A 25 0.56 -37.37 -5.03
N SER A 26 1.25 -37.82 -3.97
CA SER A 26 2.65 -38.27 -4.07
C SER A 26 2.79 -39.44 -5.06
N PRO A 27 3.76 -39.42 -5.99
CA PRO A 27 3.95 -40.49 -6.97
C PRO A 27 4.09 -41.88 -6.34
N MET A 28 4.78 -41.99 -5.21
CA MET A 28 4.94 -43.27 -4.50
C MET A 28 3.62 -43.77 -3.91
N VAL A 29 2.80 -42.87 -3.34
CA VAL A 29 1.48 -43.23 -2.79
C VAL A 29 0.56 -43.66 -3.91
N GLN A 30 0.52 -42.93 -5.03
CA GLN A 30 -0.29 -43.32 -6.19
C GLN A 30 0.12 -44.67 -6.77
N MET A 31 1.43 -44.92 -6.90
CA MET A 31 1.95 -46.21 -7.34
C MET A 31 1.47 -47.34 -6.43
N LEU A 32 1.59 -47.17 -5.11
CA LEU A 32 1.15 -48.18 -4.13
C LEU A 32 -0.36 -48.42 -4.18
N LEU A 33 -1.18 -47.36 -4.28
CA LEU A 33 -2.64 -47.48 -4.37
C LEU A 33 -3.12 -48.17 -5.66
N GLN A 34 -2.31 -48.16 -6.71
CA GLN A 34 -2.57 -48.85 -7.98
C GLN A 34 -1.89 -50.22 -8.06
N THR A 35 -1.01 -50.57 -7.12
CA THR A 35 -0.29 -51.85 -7.13
C THR A 35 -1.25 -52.98 -6.75
N PRO A 36 -1.41 -54.02 -7.60
CA PRO A 36 -2.26 -55.16 -7.27
C PRO A 36 -1.81 -55.85 -5.98
N GLY A 37 -2.76 -56.21 -5.12
CA GLY A 37 -2.50 -56.87 -3.84
C GLY A 37 -2.23 -55.90 -2.68
N VAL A 38 -1.93 -54.63 -2.95
CA VAL A 38 -1.80 -53.59 -1.93
C VAL A 38 -3.18 -53.03 -1.60
N LYS A 39 -3.49 -52.91 -0.31
CA LYS A 39 -4.76 -52.37 0.19
C LYS A 39 -4.52 -51.35 1.29
N LEU A 40 -5.40 -50.37 1.36
CA LEU A 40 -5.44 -49.45 2.49
C LEU A 40 -6.05 -50.14 3.71
N LEU A 41 -5.41 -49.93 4.86
CA LEU A 41 -5.95 -50.33 6.15
C LEU A 41 -7.03 -49.32 6.58
N ASP A 42 -8.23 -49.81 6.91
CA ASP A 42 -9.30 -48.98 7.46
C ASP A 42 -9.04 -48.66 8.95
N PHE A 43 -8.84 -47.38 9.26
CA PHE A 43 -8.63 -46.89 10.61
C PHE A 43 -9.99 -46.67 11.30
N ALA A 44 -10.60 -47.76 11.78
CA ALA A 44 -11.92 -47.74 12.42
C ALA A 44 -12.04 -46.74 13.59
N GLN A 45 -10.94 -46.47 14.30
CA GLN A 45 -10.90 -45.57 15.45
C GLN A 45 -10.42 -44.15 15.11
N ALA A 46 -10.36 -43.77 13.82
CA ALA A 46 -9.81 -42.48 13.38
C ALA A 46 -10.35 -41.28 14.18
N GLU A 47 -11.66 -41.23 14.43
CA GLU A 47 -12.31 -40.15 15.19
C GLU A 47 -11.91 -40.13 16.68
N ALA A 48 -11.68 -41.30 17.28
CA ALA A 48 -11.21 -41.36 18.66
C ALA A 48 -9.76 -40.84 18.77
N TYR A 49 -8.92 -41.14 17.78
CA TYR A 49 -7.56 -40.62 17.71
C TYR A 49 -7.54 -39.10 17.52
N SER A 50 -8.36 -38.54 16.63
CA SER A 50 -8.39 -37.08 16.41
C SER A 50 -8.87 -36.31 17.65
N ARG A 51 -9.76 -36.88 18.45
CA ARG A 51 -10.20 -36.27 19.72
C ARG A 51 -9.15 -36.35 20.84
N ARG A 52 -8.25 -37.34 20.78
CA ARG A 52 -7.19 -37.54 21.78
C ARG A 52 -5.92 -36.78 21.44
N PHE A 53 -5.63 -36.63 20.15
CA PHE A 53 -4.43 -35.99 19.62
C PHE A 53 -4.83 -34.85 18.68
N ALA A 54 -4.70 -33.61 19.15
CA ALA A 54 -5.19 -32.42 18.44
C ALA A 54 -4.51 -32.20 17.06
N TYR A 55 -3.27 -32.65 16.89
CA TYR A 55 -2.57 -32.64 15.59
C TYR A 55 -3.09 -33.66 14.57
N LEU A 56 -4.02 -34.55 14.95
CA LEU A 56 -4.61 -35.55 14.07
C LEU A 56 -6.05 -35.20 13.70
N SER A 57 -6.38 -35.39 12.43
CA SER A 57 -7.73 -35.25 11.89
C SER A 57 -8.21 -36.57 11.32
N ALA A 58 -9.45 -36.93 11.62
CA ALA A 58 -10.09 -38.08 11.01
C ALA A 58 -10.54 -37.70 9.59
N VAL A 59 -10.00 -38.39 8.59
CA VAL A 59 -10.35 -38.15 7.18
C VAL A 59 -10.94 -39.42 6.58
N ARG A 60 -11.77 -39.26 5.55
CA ARG A 60 -12.36 -40.38 4.84
C ARG A 60 -11.97 -40.31 3.37
N LEU A 61 -11.37 -41.37 2.88
CA LEU A 61 -11.06 -41.54 1.47
C LEU A 61 -12.32 -42.04 0.74
N PRO A 62 -12.93 -41.23 -0.16
CA PRO A 62 -14.14 -41.65 -0.85
C PRO A 62 -13.90 -42.84 -1.79
N ARG A 63 -14.93 -43.66 -1.99
CA ARG A 63 -14.95 -44.72 -3.00
C ARG A 63 -14.61 -44.15 -4.39
N GLY A 64 -13.73 -44.82 -5.12
CA GLY A 64 -13.37 -44.46 -6.50
C GLY A 64 -12.48 -43.22 -6.65
N ILE A 65 -12.05 -42.56 -5.58
CA ILE A 65 -11.27 -41.30 -5.70
C ILE A 65 -9.88 -41.50 -6.32
N VAL A 66 -9.27 -42.67 -6.15
CA VAL A 66 -7.94 -42.98 -6.71
C VAL A 66 -8.07 -43.27 -8.20
N ASN A 67 -9.04 -44.10 -8.58
CA ASN A 67 -9.38 -44.38 -9.96
C ASN A 67 -10.87 -44.67 -10.08
N LEU A 68 -11.63 -43.73 -10.62
CA LEU A 68 -13.08 -43.84 -10.72
C LEU A 68 -13.51 -44.91 -11.73
N ALA A 69 -12.76 -45.10 -12.81
CA ALA A 69 -13.08 -46.10 -13.84
C ALA A 69 -12.91 -47.53 -13.34
N GLN A 70 -11.96 -47.75 -12.43
CA GLN A 70 -11.71 -49.04 -11.79
C GLN A 70 -12.41 -49.17 -10.43
N ASP A 71 -13.15 -48.14 -10.00
CA ASP A 71 -13.79 -48.07 -8.69
C ASP A 71 -12.81 -48.37 -7.54
N ASN A 72 -11.64 -47.71 -7.57
CA ASN A 72 -10.60 -47.84 -6.57
C ASN A 72 -10.52 -46.58 -5.68
N PRO A 73 -10.61 -46.69 -4.34
CA PRO A 73 -10.96 -47.89 -3.58
C PRO A 73 -12.43 -48.29 -3.77
N PRO A 74 -12.78 -49.59 -3.63
CA PRO A 74 -14.15 -50.09 -3.85
C PRO A 74 -15.15 -49.68 -2.76
N GLN A 75 -14.65 -49.14 -1.65
CA GLN A 75 -15.43 -48.64 -0.53
C GLN A 75 -14.74 -47.42 0.08
N GLN A 76 -15.50 -46.67 0.88
CA GLN A 76 -14.93 -45.60 1.67
C GLN A 76 -13.97 -46.18 2.72
N VAL A 77 -12.81 -45.55 2.91
CA VAL A 77 -11.81 -45.98 3.89
C VAL A 77 -11.59 -44.85 4.89
N ASN A 78 -11.66 -45.14 6.19
CA ASN A 78 -11.32 -44.20 7.24
C ASN A 78 -9.80 -44.17 7.41
N LEU A 79 -9.25 -42.98 7.49
CA LEU A 79 -7.82 -42.73 7.64
C LEU A 79 -7.61 -41.63 8.68
N VAL A 80 -6.37 -41.47 9.09
CA VAL A 80 -5.95 -40.36 9.94
C VAL A 80 -4.95 -39.51 9.15
N ALA A 81 -5.13 -38.20 9.20
CA ALA A 81 -4.22 -37.22 8.61
C ALA A 81 -3.63 -36.33 9.69
N THR A 82 -2.43 -35.81 9.46
CA THR A 82 -1.84 -34.76 10.30
C THR A 82 -2.27 -33.39 9.79
N THR A 83 -2.63 -32.48 10.69
CA THR A 83 -2.94 -31.09 10.33
C THR A 83 -1.67 -30.27 10.21
N THR A 84 -1.47 -29.61 9.07
CA THR A 84 -0.35 -28.69 8.86
C THR A 84 -0.73 -27.28 9.33
N THR A 85 0.04 -26.71 10.25
CA THR A 85 -0.19 -25.37 10.79
C THR A 85 0.82 -24.37 10.23
N LEU A 86 0.35 -23.18 9.82
CA LEU A 86 1.21 -22.07 9.42
C LEU A 86 1.51 -21.18 10.63
N LEU A 87 2.78 -21.14 11.04
CA LEU A 87 3.23 -20.38 12.21
C LEU A 87 3.91 -19.08 11.80
N VAL A 88 3.64 -18.02 12.56
CA VAL A 88 4.26 -16.71 12.40
C VAL A 88 4.77 -16.22 13.75
N ARG A 89 5.87 -15.48 13.75
CA ARG A 89 6.41 -14.89 14.98
C ARG A 89 5.53 -13.71 15.44
N GLU A 90 5.45 -13.52 16.75
CA GLU A 90 4.66 -12.44 17.36
C GLU A 90 5.16 -11.02 17.05
N ASP A 91 6.38 -10.87 16.54
CA ASP A 91 6.95 -9.59 16.11
C ASP A 91 6.82 -9.35 14.60
N LEU A 92 6.32 -10.32 13.83
CA LEU A 92 6.13 -10.17 12.39
C LEU A 92 5.12 -9.05 12.13
N HIS A 93 5.44 -8.11 11.24
CA HIS A 93 4.55 -6.99 10.95
C HIS A 93 3.15 -7.50 10.55
N PRO A 94 2.03 -7.00 11.11
CA PRO A 94 0.75 -7.66 10.93
C PRO A 94 0.24 -7.65 9.48
N ALA A 95 0.69 -6.67 8.66
CA ALA A 95 0.44 -6.68 7.21
C ALA A 95 1.04 -7.91 6.50
N LEU A 96 2.21 -8.39 6.96
CA LEU A 96 2.83 -9.61 6.43
C LEU A 96 2.09 -10.87 6.91
N ARG A 97 1.63 -10.89 8.16
CA ARG A 97 0.75 -11.98 8.67
C ARG A 97 -0.50 -12.11 7.80
N GLN A 98 -1.13 -10.98 7.50
CA GLN A 98 -2.30 -10.95 6.62
C GLN A 98 -1.97 -11.47 5.21
N LEU A 99 -0.84 -11.07 4.62
CA LEU A 99 -0.41 -11.59 3.32
C LEU A 99 -0.17 -13.10 3.34
N LEU A 100 0.40 -13.63 4.42
CA LEU A 100 0.61 -15.06 4.59
C LEU A 100 -0.71 -15.83 4.59
N VAL A 101 -1.73 -15.34 5.31
CA VAL A 101 -3.06 -15.97 5.31
C VAL A 101 -3.72 -15.90 3.93
N GLN A 102 -3.55 -14.78 3.21
CA GLN A 102 -4.05 -14.65 1.83
C GLN A 102 -3.35 -15.62 0.87
N ALA A 103 -2.03 -15.72 0.94
CA ALA A 103 -1.26 -16.67 0.14
C ALA A 103 -1.66 -18.11 0.46
N ALA A 104 -1.82 -18.45 1.74
CA ALA A 104 -2.29 -19.76 2.17
C ALA A 104 -3.68 -20.09 1.59
N ARG A 105 -4.61 -19.13 1.58
CA ARG A 105 -5.93 -19.32 0.93
C ARG A 105 -5.83 -19.52 -0.58
N ASN A 106 -4.94 -18.80 -1.25
CA ASN A 106 -4.78 -18.95 -2.69
C ASN A 106 -4.14 -20.30 -3.06
N ILE A 107 -3.21 -20.80 -2.25
CA ILE A 107 -2.48 -22.05 -2.50
C ILE A 107 -3.32 -23.27 -2.07
N HIS A 108 -3.98 -23.20 -0.90
CA HIS A 108 -4.65 -24.35 -0.26
C HIS A 108 -6.19 -24.28 -0.30
N GLY A 109 -6.77 -23.23 -0.88
CA GLY A 109 -8.22 -23.08 -0.97
C GLY A 109 -8.89 -23.92 -2.07
N GLY A 110 -8.12 -24.62 -2.89
CA GLY A 110 -8.65 -25.55 -3.89
C GLY A 110 -9.25 -26.81 -3.27
N PRO A 111 -10.13 -27.53 -3.98
CA PRO A 111 -10.57 -28.85 -3.55
C PRO A 111 -9.42 -29.85 -3.65
N GLY A 112 -9.42 -30.85 -2.76
CA GLY A 112 -8.49 -31.98 -2.77
C GLY A 112 -9.20 -33.30 -2.47
N TRP A 113 -8.44 -34.37 -2.26
CA TRP A 113 -9.02 -35.70 -2.00
C TRP A 113 -9.75 -35.77 -0.66
N PHE A 114 -9.25 -35.02 0.34
CA PHE A 114 -9.75 -35.03 1.71
C PHE A 114 -10.47 -33.73 2.11
N ASN A 115 -10.43 -32.70 1.27
CA ASN A 115 -10.92 -31.38 1.59
C ASN A 115 -11.78 -30.78 0.47
N ARG A 116 -12.77 -29.98 0.85
CA ARG A 116 -13.63 -29.23 -0.07
C ARG A 116 -12.97 -27.92 -0.48
N ALA A 117 -13.43 -27.37 -1.61
CA ALA A 117 -13.02 -26.03 -2.04
C ALA A 117 -13.39 -24.99 -0.97
N GLY A 118 -12.42 -24.17 -0.59
CA GLY A 118 -12.55 -23.14 0.43
C GLY A 118 -12.51 -23.62 1.88
N GLU A 119 -12.25 -24.92 2.11
CA GLU A 119 -12.16 -25.47 3.47
C GLU A 119 -10.89 -25.02 4.21
N PHE A 120 -9.80 -24.82 3.47
CA PHE A 120 -8.53 -24.36 4.02
C PHE A 120 -8.11 -23.01 3.44
N PRO A 121 -7.31 -22.22 4.18
CA PRO A 121 -6.97 -22.37 5.60
C PRO A 121 -8.16 -22.05 6.52
N ASN A 122 -8.22 -22.67 7.70
CA ASN A 122 -9.27 -22.45 8.70
C ASN A 122 -8.72 -22.36 10.12
N ALA A 123 -9.60 -22.08 11.09
CA ALA A 123 -9.25 -21.91 12.50
C ALA A 123 -9.42 -23.18 13.36
N ASN A 124 -9.78 -24.31 12.75
CA ASN A 124 -10.08 -25.54 13.48
C ASN A 124 -8.78 -26.24 13.90
N ASP A 125 -8.88 -27.09 14.93
CA ASP A 125 -7.82 -28.04 15.33
C ASP A 125 -6.43 -27.40 15.57
N ASN A 126 -6.42 -26.14 16.01
CA ASN A 126 -5.19 -25.41 16.32
C ASN A 126 -4.67 -25.76 17.71
N GLU A 127 -3.41 -26.22 17.77
CA GLU A 127 -2.70 -26.44 19.04
C GLU A 127 -2.20 -25.13 19.68
N LEU A 128 -2.14 -24.06 18.88
CA LEU A 128 -1.59 -22.77 19.27
C LEU A 128 -2.64 -21.65 19.17
N PRO A 129 -2.45 -20.54 19.91
CA PRO A 129 -3.35 -19.39 19.85
C PRO A 129 -3.47 -18.83 18.42
N LEU A 130 -4.69 -18.57 17.99
CA LEU A 130 -4.95 -18.01 16.66
C LEU A 130 -4.54 -16.53 16.59
N ASP A 131 -3.79 -16.16 15.55
CA ASP A 131 -3.42 -14.77 15.30
C ASP A 131 -4.65 -13.90 14.99
N ARG A 132 -4.67 -12.66 15.48
CA ARG A 132 -5.80 -11.73 15.31
C ARG A 132 -6.07 -11.40 13.84
N GLU A 133 -5.03 -11.29 13.00
CA GLU A 133 -5.19 -11.01 11.57
C GLU A 133 -5.78 -12.23 10.85
N ALA A 134 -5.35 -13.45 11.22
CA ALA A 134 -5.94 -14.68 10.70
C ALA A 134 -7.41 -14.82 11.09
N GLN A 135 -7.75 -14.57 12.36
CA GLN A 135 -9.13 -14.58 12.84
C GLN A 135 -10.03 -13.59 12.09
N ARG A 136 -9.53 -12.35 11.89
CA ARG A 136 -10.25 -11.33 11.11
C ARG A 136 -10.45 -11.78 9.66
N PHE A 137 -9.42 -12.34 9.04
CA PHE A 137 -9.49 -12.80 7.66
C PHE A 137 -10.47 -13.96 7.48
N TYR A 138 -10.54 -14.91 8.41
CA TYR A 138 -11.50 -16.02 8.33
C TYR A 138 -12.95 -15.54 8.48
N ARG A 139 -13.20 -14.52 9.30
CA ARG A 139 -14.55 -13.96 9.51
C ARG A 139 -14.98 -13.01 8.38
N ASP A 140 -14.12 -12.07 8.03
CA ASP A 140 -14.49 -10.90 7.20
C ASP A 140 -13.91 -11.00 5.77
N GLY A 141 -12.98 -11.94 5.54
CA GLY A 141 -12.26 -12.07 4.28
C GLY A 141 -11.18 -11.00 4.08
N PRO A 142 -10.68 -10.81 2.84
CA PRO A 142 -9.76 -9.72 2.54
C PRO A 142 -10.45 -8.36 2.71
N PRO A 143 -9.73 -7.32 3.21
CA PRO A 143 -10.27 -5.98 3.38
C PRO A 143 -10.93 -5.45 2.11
N LEU A 144 -12.06 -4.75 2.25
CA LEU A 144 -12.84 -4.22 1.13
C LEU A 144 -11.99 -3.37 0.17
N LEU A 145 -11.08 -2.55 0.71
CA LEU A 145 -10.19 -1.71 -0.08
C LEU A 145 -9.20 -2.51 -0.94
N GLN A 146 -8.80 -3.72 -0.53
CA GLN A 146 -7.91 -4.58 -1.32
C GLN A 146 -8.59 -5.14 -2.58
N ARG A 147 -9.92 -5.01 -2.70
CA ARG A 147 -10.66 -5.40 -3.92
C ARG A 147 -10.50 -4.38 -5.04
N TYR A 148 -10.16 -3.13 -4.73
CA TYR A 148 -10.14 -2.02 -5.69
C TYR A 148 -8.81 -1.24 -5.71
N ALA A 149 -7.98 -1.38 -4.68
CA ALA A 149 -6.71 -0.66 -4.56
C ALA A 149 -5.53 -1.64 -4.40
N PRO A 150 -4.31 -1.21 -4.81
CA PRO A 150 -3.09 -1.96 -4.51
C PRO A 150 -2.92 -2.21 -3.00
N PHE A 151 -2.29 -3.35 -2.66
CA PHE A 151 -2.12 -3.80 -1.28
C PHE A 151 -1.60 -2.71 -0.33
N TRP A 152 -0.57 -1.96 -0.73
CA TRP A 152 0.05 -0.94 0.11
C TRP A 152 -0.93 0.16 0.50
N LEU A 153 -1.73 0.64 -0.45
CA LEU A 153 -2.67 1.74 -0.23
C LEU A 153 -3.83 1.27 0.64
N ALA A 154 -4.38 0.10 0.34
CA ALA A 154 -5.45 -0.50 1.13
C ALA A 154 -5.01 -0.72 2.59
N ASN A 155 -3.81 -1.27 2.80
CA ASN A 155 -3.28 -1.53 4.14
C ASN A 155 -2.98 -0.24 4.93
N VAL A 156 -2.46 0.80 4.28
CA VAL A 156 -2.23 2.11 4.92
C VAL A 156 -3.57 2.73 5.33
N VAL A 157 -4.56 2.78 4.44
CA VAL A 157 -5.86 3.41 4.73
C VAL A 157 -6.62 2.64 5.81
N ASP A 158 -6.69 1.30 5.72
CA ASP A 158 -7.41 0.47 6.69
C ASP A 158 -6.83 0.62 8.11
N ARG A 159 -5.49 0.67 8.23
CA ARG A 159 -4.80 0.79 9.53
C ARG A 159 -4.70 2.22 10.05
N MET A 160 -4.57 3.20 9.16
CA MET A 160 -4.33 4.60 9.53
C MET A 160 -5.55 5.49 9.33
N TRP A 161 -6.73 4.94 9.08
CA TRP A 161 -7.97 5.72 8.86
C TRP A 161 -8.16 6.83 9.91
N VAL A 162 -7.95 6.52 11.20
CA VAL A 162 -8.08 7.51 12.29
C VAL A 162 -7.01 8.60 12.22
N VAL A 163 -5.77 8.23 11.90
CA VAL A 163 -4.66 9.18 11.73
C VAL A 163 -4.87 10.04 10.49
N LEU A 164 -5.27 9.45 9.37
CA LEU A 164 -5.59 10.14 8.12
C LEU A 164 -6.73 11.13 8.32
N LEU A 165 -7.78 10.73 9.05
CA LEU A 165 -8.86 11.62 9.44
C LEU A 165 -8.33 12.80 10.26
N SER A 166 -7.46 12.52 11.24
CA SER A 166 -6.87 13.55 12.11
C SER A 166 -6.00 14.54 11.31
N ILE A 167 -5.15 14.03 10.41
CA ILE A 167 -4.35 14.86 9.50
C ILE A 167 -5.26 15.69 8.61
N THR A 168 -6.34 15.12 8.08
CA THR A 168 -7.29 15.82 7.21
C THR A 168 -7.94 16.98 7.96
N VAL A 169 -8.35 16.77 9.22
CA VAL A 169 -8.91 17.81 10.09
C VAL A 169 -7.94 18.98 10.29
N VAL A 170 -6.64 18.72 10.41
CA VAL A 170 -5.60 19.75 10.54
C VAL A 170 -5.23 20.38 9.19
N LEU A 171 -5.26 19.60 8.11
CA LEU A 171 -4.88 20.06 6.78
C LEU A 171 -5.91 21.02 6.19
N VAL A 172 -7.20 20.81 6.48
CA VAL A 172 -8.29 21.70 6.04
C VAL A 172 -8.07 23.16 6.45
N PRO A 173 -7.84 23.53 7.73
CA PRO A 173 -7.55 24.90 8.09
C PRO A 173 -6.19 25.38 7.53
N LEU A 174 -5.18 24.51 7.46
CA LEU A 174 -3.87 24.87 6.91
C LEU A 174 -3.93 25.23 5.42
N SER A 175 -4.79 24.55 4.65
CA SER A 175 -5.02 24.84 3.24
C SER A 175 -5.48 26.28 2.99
N ARG A 176 -6.18 26.89 3.98
CA ARG A 176 -6.61 28.30 3.90
C ARG A 176 -5.46 29.30 4.04
N ILE A 177 -4.29 28.87 4.48
CA ILE A 177 -3.09 29.72 4.60
C ILE A 177 -2.37 29.86 3.24
N VAL A 178 -2.55 28.93 2.31
CA VAL A 178 -1.88 28.96 1.00
C VAL A 178 -2.29 30.20 0.18
N PRO A 179 -3.60 30.54 0.02
CA PRO A 179 -4.00 31.73 -0.74
C PRO A 179 -3.40 33.05 -0.20
N PRO A 180 -3.50 33.41 1.10
CA PRO A 180 -2.97 34.68 1.61
C PRO A 180 -1.44 34.75 1.50
N VAL A 181 -0.71 33.66 1.76
CA VAL A 181 0.75 33.62 1.60
C VAL A 181 1.15 33.85 0.15
N TYR A 182 0.43 33.25 -0.80
CA TYR A 182 0.66 33.48 -2.23
C TYR A 182 0.47 34.96 -2.60
N ARG A 183 -0.62 35.61 -2.15
CA ARG A 183 -0.83 37.05 -2.41
C ARG A 183 0.27 37.90 -1.78
N PHE A 184 0.62 37.61 -0.52
CA PHE A 184 1.69 38.33 0.19
C PHE A 184 3.02 38.27 -0.57
N ARG A 185 3.38 37.10 -1.09
CA ARG A 185 4.62 36.92 -1.87
C ARG A 185 4.62 37.76 -3.14
N ILE A 186 3.52 37.78 -3.89
CA ILE A 186 3.39 38.59 -5.12
C ILE A 186 3.43 40.08 -4.78
N ARG A 187 2.61 40.52 -3.82
CA ARG A 187 2.49 41.93 -3.43
C ARG A 187 3.81 42.48 -2.89
N SER A 188 4.53 41.70 -2.09
CA SER A 188 5.85 42.08 -1.58
C SER A 188 6.87 42.30 -2.70
N ARG A 189 6.76 41.56 -3.81
CA ARG A 189 7.62 41.76 -4.98
C ARG A 189 7.36 43.12 -5.64
N ILE A 190 6.09 43.55 -5.71
CA ILE A 190 5.69 44.85 -6.27
C ILE A 190 6.09 45.99 -5.33
N PHE A 191 5.84 45.86 -4.02
CA PHE A 191 6.16 46.89 -3.03
C PHE A 191 7.66 47.22 -2.92
N ARG A 192 8.55 46.26 -3.20
CA ARG A 192 10.00 46.53 -3.27
C ARG A 192 10.34 47.62 -4.28
N TRP A 193 9.64 47.67 -5.41
CA TRP A 193 9.85 48.69 -6.45
C TRP A 193 9.23 50.03 -6.09
N TYR A 194 8.07 50.02 -5.43
CA TYR A 194 7.53 51.24 -4.82
C TYR A 194 8.53 51.88 -3.84
N GLY A 195 9.24 51.08 -3.05
CA GLY A 195 10.30 51.57 -2.16
C GLY A 195 11.46 52.23 -2.93
N GLN A 196 11.88 51.65 -4.06
CA GLN A 196 12.92 52.24 -4.90
C GLN A 196 12.47 53.54 -5.59
N LEU A 197 11.21 53.59 -6.05
CA LEU A 197 10.61 54.81 -6.62
C LEU A 197 10.58 55.94 -5.59
N ARG A 198 10.15 55.63 -4.37
CA ARG A 198 10.14 56.59 -3.26
C ARG A 198 11.54 57.12 -2.94
N GLY A 199 12.55 56.27 -2.98
CA GLY A 199 13.95 56.68 -2.81
C GLY A 199 14.49 57.58 -3.93
N ILE A 200 13.92 57.54 -5.13
CA ILE A 200 14.23 58.49 -6.22
C ILE A 200 13.51 59.83 -5.97
N GLU A 201 12.25 59.78 -5.56
CA GLU A 201 11.45 60.99 -5.24
C GLU A 201 12.04 61.78 -4.06
N GLU A 202 12.47 61.10 -3.00
CA GLU A 202 13.13 61.75 -1.85
C GLU A 202 14.44 62.44 -2.25
N ARG A 203 15.22 61.85 -3.17
CA ARG A 203 16.45 62.48 -3.69
C ARG A 203 16.18 63.65 -4.62
N LEU A 204 15.05 63.65 -5.33
CA LEU A 204 14.59 64.82 -6.09
C LEU A 204 14.26 65.98 -5.15
N VAL A 205 13.48 65.72 -4.09
CA VAL A 205 13.04 66.76 -3.13
C VAL A 205 14.20 67.35 -2.35
N HIS A 206 15.18 66.53 -1.96
CA HIS A 206 16.33 66.98 -1.18
C HIS A 206 17.52 67.47 -2.03
N GLY A 207 17.37 67.56 -3.35
CA GLY A 207 18.45 67.99 -4.26
C GLY A 207 19.68 67.08 -4.25
N GLY A 208 19.50 65.81 -3.90
CA GLY A 208 20.58 64.87 -3.60
C GLY A 208 21.24 64.24 -4.84
N ALA A 209 20.78 64.55 -6.05
CA ALA A 209 21.37 64.07 -7.30
C ALA A 209 20.99 64.94 -8.51
N PRO A 210 21.80 64.98 -9.57
CA PRO A 210 21.45 65.66 -10.81
C PRO A 210 20.20 65.07 -11.46
N HIS A 211 19.31 65.92 -11.99
CA HIS A 211 18.06 65.50 -12.64
C HIS A 211 18.28 64.45 -13.77
N ALA A 212 19.37 64.56 -14.52
CA ALA A 212 19.72 63.60 -15.57
C ALA A 212 20.06 62.20 -15.03
N GLU A 213 20.60 62.11 -13.81
CA GLU A 213 20.90 60.84 -13.16
C GLU A 213 19.63 60.19 -12.59
N LEU A 214 18.74 61.00 -12.01
CA LEU A 214 17.44 60.54 -11.50
C LEU A 214 16.56 59.99 -12.63
N LEU A 215 16.56 60.62 -13.81
CA LEU A 215 15.85 60.12 -14.99
C LEU A 215 16.39 58.76 -15.46
N ARG A 216 17.71 58.56 -15.51
CA ARG A 216 18.29 57.25 -15.87
C ARG A 216 17.95 56.17 -14.85
N GLN A 217 17.96 56.49 -13.55
CA GLN A 217 17.57 55.54 -12.51
C GLN A 217 16.08 55.16 -12.62
N LEU A 218 15.23 56.11 -13.00
CA LEU A 218 13.82 55.88 -13.24
C LEU A 218 13.58 55.00 -14.48
N ASP A 219 14.33 55.22 -15.57
CA ASP A 219 14.31 54.36 -16.76
C ASP A 219 14.71 52.91 -16.44
N GLN A 220 15.76 52.74 -15.65
CA GLN A 220 16.19 51.41 -15.19
C GLN A 220 15.14 50.73 -14.30
N LEU A 221 14.40 51.50 -13.51
CA LEU A 221 13.35 50.98 -12.64
C LEU A 221 12.11 50.56 -13.46
N ASP A 222 11.68 51.35 -14.44
CA ASP A 222 10.56 51.03 -15.33
C ASP A 222 10.86 49.76 -16.15
N HIS A 223 12.06 49.66 -16.72
CA HIS A 223 12.45 48.49 -17.52
C HIS A 223 12.57 47.20 -16.69
N LYS A 224 13.02 47.32 -15.43
CA LYS A 224 13.05 46.18 -14.50
C LYS A 224 11.64 45.79 -14.00
N ALA A 225 10.73 46.74 -13.91
CA ALA A 225 9.32 46.49 -13.54
C ALA A 225 8.55 45.78 -14.67
N GLU A 226 8.88 46.06 -15.93
CA GLU A 226 8.28 45.45 -17.13
C GLU A 226 8.57 43.95 -17.24
N GLY A 227 9.76 43.50 -16.83
CA GLY A 227 10.16 42.09 -16.90
C GLY A 227 9.56 41.17 -15.83
N ILE A 228 8.60 41.63 -15.02
CA ILE A 228 8.04 40.83 -13.92
C ILE A 228 6.81 40.05 -14.40
N PRO A 229 6.84 38.71 -14.38
CA PRO A 229 5.64 37.92 -14.64
C PRO A 229 4.68 38.06 -13.45
N VAL A 230 3.65 38.89 -13.60
CA VAL A 230 2.57 39.08 -12.63
C VAL A 230 1.30 38.43 -13.16
N PRO A 231 0.65 37.52 -12.41
CA PRO A 231 -0.64 36.96 -12.81
C PRO A 231 -1.70 38.06 -12.99
N LEU A 232 -2.63 37.88 -13.94
CA LEU A 232 -3.68 38.85 -14.30
C LEU A 232 -4.43 39.43 -13.09
N ALA A 233 -4.65 38.63 -12.04
CA ALA A 233 -5.32 39.05 -10.81
C ALA A 233 -4.59 40.17 -10.02
N TYR A 234 -3.33 40.48 -10.34
CA TYR A 234 -2.53 41.53 -9.71
C TYR A 234 -2.00 42.56 -10.72
N ALA A 235 -2.51 42.55 -11.95
CA ALA A 235 -2.08 43.47 -12.99
C ALA A 235 -2.35 44.95 -12.61
N ASP A 236 -3.45 45.23 -11.91
CA ASP A 236 -3.81 46.58 -11.46
C ASP A 236 -2.73 47.23 -10.59
N GLU A 237 -2.11 46.46 -9.68
CA GLU A 237 -1.04 46.95 -8.80
C GLU A 237 0.24 47.29 -9.58
N LEU A 238 0.52 46.53 -10.65
CA LEU A 238 1.64 46.79 -11.55
C LEU A 238 1.38 48.02 -12.43
N TYR A 239 0.17 48.17 -12.98
CA TYR A 239 -0.21 49.35 -13.76
C TYR A 239 -0.19 50.63 -12.91
N ALA A 240 -0.65 50.56 -11.66
CA ALA A 240 -0.56 51.68 -10.73
C ALA A 240 0.90 52.10 -10.47
N LEU A 241 1.83 51.15 -10.30
CA LEU A 241 3.26 51.45 -10.14
C LEU A 241 3.80 52.18 -11.36
N ARG A 242 3.47 51.71 -12.56
CA ARG A 242 3.92 52.34 -13.82
C ARG A 242 3.35 53.74 -14.00
N SER A 243 2.10 53.96 -13.65
CA SER A 243 1.50 55.30 -13.67
C SER A 243 2.25 56.26 -12.73
N ASN A 244 2.59 55.81 -11.52
CA ASN A 244 3.36 56.60 -10.56
C ASN A 244 4.79 56.91 -11.06
N ILE A 245 5.45 55.95 -11.72
CA ILE A 245 6.76 56.16 -12.36
C ILE A 245 6.66 57.29 -13.41
N GLN A 246 5.63 57.27 -14.26
CA GLN A 246 5.43 58.31 -15.27
C GLN A 246 5.14 59.69 -14.66
N LEU A 247 4.41 59.74 -13.54
CA LEU A 247 4.14 60.98 -12.82
C LEU A 247 5.44 61.57 -12.23
N VAL A 248 6.29 60.75 -11.61
CA VAL A 248 7.58 61.20 -11.08
C VAL A 248 8.52 61.65 -12.21
N ARG A 249 8.50 60.97 -13.36
CA ARG A 249 9.25 61.38 -14.57
C ARG A 249 8.89 62.80 -15.00
N GLN A 250 7.59 63.11 -15.07
CA GLN A 250 7.10 64.43 -15.45
C GLN A 250 7.54 65.50 -14.45
N ARG A 251 7.50 65.20 -13.15
CA ARG A 251 8.00 66.12 -12.10
C ARG A 251 9.50 66.42 -12.23
N ILE A 252 10.33 65.40 -12.46
CA ILE A 252 11.77 65.59 -12.66
C ILE A 252 12.05 66.41 -13.92
N ALA A 253 11.30 66.16 -15.00
CA ALA A 253 11.45 66.92 -16.25
C ALA A 253 11.02 68.39 -16.13
N ALA A 254 9.95 68.67 -15.38
CA ALA A 254 9.51 70.03 -15.08
C ALA A 254 10.53 70.79 -14.21
N ALA A 255 11.01 70.16 -13.12
CA ALA A 255 12.05 70.74 -12.27
C ALA A 255 13.35 71.03 -13.04
N ALA A 256 13.76 70.12 -13.94
CA ALA A 256 14.93 70.31 -14.78
C ALA A 256 14.76 71.42 -15.86
N ALA A 257 13.52 71.77 -16.22
CA ALA A 257 13.23 72.86 -17.15
C ALA A 257 13.26 74.23 -16.44
N GLU A 258 12.74 74.30 -15.21
CA GLU A 258 12.84 75.48 -14.34
C GLU A 258 14.30 75.81 -14.01
N ASP A 259 15.11 74.82 -13.67
CA ASP A 259 16.56 74.98 -13.38
C ASP A 259 17.39 75.45 -14.60
N ARG A 260 16.86 75.32 -15.82
CA ARG A 260 17.51 75.78 -17.07
C ARG A 260 17.04 77.17 -17.51
N SER A 261 15.99 77.70 -16.90
CA SER A 261 15.37 78.99 -17.26
C SER A 261 15.56 80.09 -16.22
N GLY A 262 16.21 79.79 -15.09
CA GLY A 262 16.82 80.75 -14.16
C GLY A 262 18.32 80.90 -14.39
#